data_AF-A0ABD6F0Q4-F1
#
_entry.id   AF-A0ABD6F0Q4-F1
#
_cell.length_a   1.000
_cell.length_b   1.000
_cell.length_c   1.000
_cell.angle_alpha   90.00
_cell.angle_beta   90.00
_cell.angle_gamma   90.00
#
_symmetry.space_group_name_H-M   'P 1'
#
loop_
_entity.id
_entity.type
_entity.pdbx_description
1 polymer ?
#
loop_
_entity_poly.entity_id
_entity_poly.type
_entity_poly.pdbx_seq_one_letter_code
_entity_poly.pdbx_strand_id
1 'polypeptide(L)'
;MTGVLSRAVEEDSAKAVKNVVECWFRSPEFMERSSGRKILPSKVKRNVLITAALPYVNNVPHLGNIIGCVLSADVFSRYCRLKDYHCLYVCGTDEYGTATETKALKEGLTPKQICDKYHKIHKEIYDWFNIDFDHFGRTTNDFQKEIAQDIFMKLYNNGHTSIKTVDQLHCENCQRFLADRFVHGECPFCHYEDARGDQCDSCGRVINVMELINPRCQLCGSAPATKESTHIFLNLDDLQEDVINHMNEQLKYEENHWTPTAVSITKGWIKRGLEKRCITRDLSWGTPVPLREFSDKVFYVWFDAPIGYLSITEELLGDDWIKWWKNPEEVKLYHFVGKDNVAFHSVMFPASLFGTKDKWTLVNSLCATEYLNYEDAKFSK
;
A
#
# COMPACT_ATOMS: atom_id res chain seq x y z
N MET A 1 17.08 -52.65 -15.05
CA MET A 1 16.75 -51.32 -14.46
C MET A 1 15.59 -51.36 -13.46
N THR A 2 15.00 -52.52 -13.15
CA THR A 2 13.85 -52.64 -12.23
C THR A 2 14.20 -52.84 -10.75
N GLY A 3 15.46 -53.12 -10.40
CA GLY A 3 15.89 -53.34 -9.00
C GLY A 3 16.49 -52.13 -8.27
N VAL A 4 16.81 -51.04 -8.98
CA VAL A 4 17.38 -49.81 -8.36
C VAL A 4 16.26 -48.87 -7.90
N LEU A 5 15.13 -48.84 -8.62
CA LEU A 5 13.95 -48.06 -8.26
C LEU A 5 13.20 -48.64 -7.05
N SER A 6 13.18 -49.96 -6.84
CA SER A 6 12.51 -50.55 -5.67
C SER A 6 13.29 -50.32 -4.37
N ARG A 7 14.63 -50.40 -4.41
CA ARG A 7 15.51 -50.14 -3.26
C ARG A 7 15.49 -48.67 -2.82
N ALA A 8 15.48 -47.73 -3.78
CA ALA A 8 15.43 -46.31 -3.45
C ALA A 8 14.10 -45.91 -2.78
N VAL A 9 12.98 -46.51 -3.18
CA VAL A 9 11.67 -46.29 -2.56
C VAL A 9 11.58 -46.95 -1.17
N GLU A 10 12.19 -48.12 -0.98
CA GLU A 10 12.26 -48.80 0.32
C GLU A 10 13.18 -48.07 1.32
N GLU A 11 14.35 -47.57 0.89
CA GLU A 11 15.27 -46.79 1.74
C GLU A 11 14.68 -45.45 2.17
N ASP A 12 13.98 -44.74 1.28
CA ASP A 12 13.27 -43.50 1.65
C ASP A 12 12.12 -43.79 2.62
N SER A 13 11.44 -44.93 2.47
CA SER A 13 10.37 -45.34 3.39
C SER A 13 10.91 -45.69 4.79
N ALA A 14 12.04 -46.39 4.88
CA ALA A 14 12.64 -46.78 6.14
C ALA A 14 13.19 -45.56 6.89
N LYS A 15 13.79 -44.61 6.17
CA LYS A 15 14.23 -43.32 6.72
C LYS A 15 13.05 -42.47 7.18
N ALA A 16 11.96 -42.42 6.41
CA ALA A 16 10.74 -41.72 6.81
C ALA A 16 10.12 -42.34 8.08
N VAL A 17 10.01 -43.66 8.15
CA VAL A 17 9.51 -44.37 9.35
C VAL A 17 10.40 -44.10 10.56
N LYS A 18 11.72 -44.16 10.41
CA LYS A 18 12.67 -43.85 11.48
C LYS A 18 12.51 -42.40 11.98
N ASN A 19 12.39 -41.44 11.07
CA ASN A 19 12.15 -40.04 11.42
C ASN A 19 10.81 -39.84 12.14
N VAL A 20 9.75 -40.53 11.71
CA VAL A 20 8.44 -40.48 12.38
C VAL A 20 8.54 -41.03 13.80
N VAL A 21 9.20 -42.17 13.98
CA VAL A 21 9.43 -42.78 15.31
C VAL A 21 10.24 -41.83 16.20
N GLU A 22 11.35 -41.29 15.71
CA GLU A 22 12.18 -40.33 16.47
C GLU A 22 11.39 -39.07 16.85
N CYS A 23 10.59 -38.51 15.94
CA CYS A 23 9.75 -37.35 16.21
C CYS A 23 8.61 -37.65 17.19
N TRP A 24 7.96 -38.82 17.07
CA TRP A 24 6.81 -39.21 17.91
C TRP A 24 7.19 -39.32 19.39
N PHE A 25 8.41 -39.78 19.66
CA PHE A 25 8.93 -39.92 21.02
C PHE A 25 9.71 -38.68 21.51
N ARG A 26 9.94 -37.67 20.67
CA ARG A 26 10.55 -36.41 21.08
C ARG A 26 9.49 -35.55 21.78
N SER A 27 9.85 -34.96 22.92
CA SER A 27 8.99 -33.95 23.53
C SER A 27 8.81 -32.75 22.59
N PRO A 28 7.57 -32.25 22.40
CA PRO A 28 7.35 -31.07 21.57
C PRO A 28 8.15 -29.90 22.14
N GLU A 29 8.91 -29.25 21.27
CA GLU A 29 9.60 -28.02 21.60
C GLU A 29 8.61 -26.88 21.43
N PHE A 30 8.07 -26.40 22.55
CA PHE A 30 7.18 -25.26 22.56
C PHE A 30 8.01 -24.00 22.33
N MET A 31 7.86 -23.39 21.17
CA MET A 31 8.51 -22.13 20.89
C MET A 31 7.84 -21.03 21.71
N GLU A 32 8.52 -20.60 22.76
CA GLU A 32 8.09 -19.44 23.53
C GLU A 32 8.18 -18.19 22.66
N ARG A 33 7.06 -17.46 22.60
CA ARG A 33 7.07 -16.14 21.99
C ARG A 33 7.99 -15.27 22.84
N SER A 34 9.04 -14.70 22.25
CA SER A 34 9.94 -13.78 22.95
C SER A 34 9.19 -12.48 23.29
N SER A 35 8.37 -12.52 24.33
CA SER A 35 7.64 -11.36 24.82
C SER A 35 8.64 -10.33 25.34
N GLY A 36 8.50 -9.08 24.89
CA GLY A 36 9.26 -7.93 25.41
C GLY A 36 10.66 -7.67 24.81
N ARG A 37 11.14 -8.44 23.82
CA ARG A 37 12.36 -8.10 23.07
C ARG A 37 12.02 -7.57 21.67
N LYS A 38 12.67 -6.48 21.26
CA LYS A 38 12.63 -6.00 19.87
C LYS A 38 13.00 -7.14 18.93
N ILE A 39 12.12 -7.43 17.97
CA ILE A 39 12.40 -8.45 16.94
C ILE A 39 13.31 -7.79 15.90
N LEU A 40 14.61 -8.05 15.99
CA LEU A 40 15.62 -7.55 15.06
C LEU A 40 16.11 -8.67 14.14
N PRO A 41 16.65 -8.35 12.95
CA PRO A 41 17.26 -9.34 12.09
C PRO A 41 18.42 -10.06 12.79
N SER A 42 18.46 -11.37 12.63
CA SER A 42 19.52 -12.27 13.04
C SER A 42 20.55 -12.44 11.94
N LYS A 43 21.81 -12.67 12.33
CA LYS A 43 22.89 -13.03 11.41
C LYS A 43 22.95 -14.53 11.08
N VAL A 44 22.22 -15.36 11.83
CA VAL A 44 22.28 -16.82 11.73
C VAL A 44 20.96 -17.46 11.31
N LYS A 45 19.85 -16.73 11.48
CA LYS A 45 18.50 -17.18 11.12
C LYS A 45 17.98 -16.35 9.94
N ARG A 46 17.07 -16.93 9.17
CA ARG A 46 16.38 -16.23 8.09
C ARG A 46 15.55 -15.08 8.66
N ASN A 47 15.66 -13.90 8.05
CA ASN A 47 14.89 -12.71 8.44
C ASN A 47 13.79 -12.45 7.42
N VAL A 48 12.55 -12.41 7.90
CA VAL A 48 11.36 -12.24 7.08
C VAL A 48 10.60 -11.02 7.57
N LEU A 49 10.51 -10.01 6.72
CA LEU A 49 9.67 -8.84 6.94
C LEU A 49 8.37 -9.05 6.18
N ILE A 50 7.25 -8.96 6.88
CA ILE A 50 5.92 -9.19 6.32
C ILE A 50 5.11 -7.91 6.49
N THR A 51 4.48 -7.48 5.41
CA THR A 51 3.42 -6.47 5.48
C THR A 51 2.15 -6.94 4.79
N ALA A 52 1.02 -6.47 5.27
CA ALA A 52 -0.25 -6.54 4.58
C ALA A 52 -0.65 -5.13 4.13
N ALA A 53 -1.37 -5.02 3.01
CA ALA A 53 -1.87 -3.74 2.53
C ALA A 53 -2.60 -2.97 3.65
N LEU A 54 -2.20 -1.71 3.87
CA LEU A 54 -2.81 -0.86 4.89
C LEU A 54 -4.30 -0.65 4.55
N PRO A 55 -5.26 -1.15 5.35
CA PRO A 55 -6.66 -0.87 5.14
C PRO A 55 -6.97 0.63 5.24
N TYR A 56 -7.79 1.13 4.32
CA TYR A 56 -8.29 2.50 4.39
C TYR A 56 -9.22 2.68 5.58
N VAL A 57 -8.88 3.60 6.49
CA VAL A 57 -9.49 3.70 7.82
C VAL A 57 -10.98 4.01 7.76
N ASN A 58 -11.46 4.77 6.78
CA ASN A 58 -12.84 5.29 6.79
C ASN A 58 -13.92 4.24 6.46
N ASN A 59 -13.53 2.98 6.32
CA ASN A 59 -14.39 1.88 5.93
C ASN A 59 -14.16 0.67 6.83
N VAL A 60 -15.20 0.23 7.54
CA VAL A 60 -15.25 -1.12 8.13
C VAL A 60 -14.85 -2.18 7.07
N PRO A 61 -13.84 -3.02 7.33
CA PRO A 61 -13.39 -4.02 6.38
C PRO A 61 -14.40 -5.16 6.25
N HIS A 62 -14.62 -5.67 5.04
CA HIS A 62 -15.39 -6.88 4.79
C HIS A 62 -14.48 -8.11 4.61
N LEU A 63 -15.07 -9.31 4.51
CA LEU A 63 -14.31 -10.57 4.42
C LEU A 63 -13.30 -10.59 3.27
N GLY A 64 -13.67 -10.06 2.10
CA GLY A 64 -12.73 -9.90 0.98
C GLY A 64 -11.47 -9.07 1.30
N ASN A 65 -11.59 -8.00 2.11
CA ASN A 65 -10.41 -7.23 2.53
C ASN A 65 -9.53 -8.05 3.50
N ILE A 66 -10.17 -8.80 4.40
CA ILE A 66 -9.50 -9.60 5.42
C ILE A 66 -8.70 -10.73 4.78
N ILE A 67 -9.37 -11.56 3.95
CA ILE A 67 -8.71 -12.71 3.30
C ILE A 67 -7.61 -12.27 2.33
N GLY A 68 -7.85 -11.19 1.59
CA GLY A 68 -6.92 -10.77 0.53
C GLY A 68 -5.63 -10.14 1.04
N CYS A 69 -5.60 -9.70 2.30
CA CYS A 69 -4.46 -9.00 2.90
C CYS A 69 -4.09 -9.63 4.26
N VAL A 70 -4.72 -9.16 5.35
CA VAL A 70 -4.25 -9.38 6.72
C VAL A 70 -4.30 -10.85 7.16
N LEU A 71 -5.31 -11.63 6.73
CA LEU A 71 -5.43 -13.04 7.10
C LEU A 71 -4.44 -13.92 6.32
N SER A 72 -4.23 -13.62 5.03
CA SER A 72 -3.20 -14.32 4.23
C SER A 72 -1.80 -14.08 4.78
N ALA A 73 -1.49 -12.83 5.14
CA ALA A 73 -0.22 -12.48 5.77
C ALA A 73 -0.07 -13.12 7.16
N ASP A 74 -1.14 -13.19 7.94
CA ASP A 74 -1.12 -13.81 9.27
C ASP A 74 -0.73 -15.29 9.21
N VAL A 75 -1.37 -16.06 8.32
CA VAL A 75 -1.05 -17.48 8.11
C VAL A 75 0.43 -17.67 7.79
N PHE A 76 0.98 -16.84 6.89
CA PHE A 76 2.40 -16.91 6.56
C PHE A 76 3.29 -16.48 7.72
N SER A 77 2.94 -15.44 8.47
CA SER A 77 3.70 -15.00 9.65
C SER A 77 3.81 -16.10 10.70
N ARG A 78 2.71 -16.82 10.96
CA ARG A 78 2.67 -17.94 11.89
C ARG A 78 3.52 -19.11 11.40
N TYR A 79 3.49 -19.41 10.10
CA TYR A 79 4.40 -20.38 9.49
C TYR A 79 5.88 -19.97 9.66
N CYS A 80 6.23 -18.71 9.38
CA CYS A 80 7.59 -18.22 9.56
C CYS A 80 8.06 -18.35 11.02
N ARG A 81 7.18 -18.00 11.97
CA ARG A 81 7.45 -18.19 13.40
C ARG A 81 7.67 -19.66 13.71
N LEU A 82 6.84 -20.59 13.25
CA LEU A 82 7.02 -22.04 13.44
C LEU A 82 8.31 -22.60 12.82
N LYS A 83 8.82 -21.97 11.76
CA LYS A 83 10.11 -22.32 11.14
C LYS A 83 11.31 -21.70 11.84
N ASP A 84 11.10 -21.04 12.98
CA ASP A 84 12.12 -20.35 13.76
C ASP A 84 12.84 -19.25 12.95
N TYR A 85 12.09 -18.62 12.04
CA TYR A 85 12.57 -17.42 11.33
C TYR A 85 12.41 -16.20 12.23
N HIS A 86 13.32 -15.25 12.10
CA HIS A 86 13.12 -13.92 12.66
C HIS A 86 12.09 -13.22 11.78
N CYS A 87 10.84 -13.21 12.23
CA CYS A 87 9.70 -12.72 11.49
C CYS A 87 9.17 -11.45 12.13
N LEU A 88 9.07 -10.37 11.36
CA LEU A 88 8.41 -9.14 11.77
C LEU A 88 7.20 -8.88 10.87
N TYR A 89 6.00 -8.94 11.43
CA TYR A 89 4.74 -8.69 10.73
C TYR A 89 4.12 -7.36 11.18
N VAL A 90 4.15 -6.36 10.29
CA VAL A 90 3.61 -5.02 10.53
C VAL A 90 2.45 -4.70 9.58
N CYS A 91 1.46 -3.99 10.11
CA CYS A 91 0.36 -3.41 9.34
C CYS A 91 -0.15 -2.16 10.09
N GLY A 92 -1.20 -1.54 9.57
CA GLY A 92 -1.81 -0.37 10.21
C GLY A 92 -2.92 0.20 9.34
N THR A 93 -3.48 1.32 9.76
CA THR A 93 -4.52 2.02 8.99
C THR A 93 -3.92 3.10 8.09
N ASP A 94 -4.40 3.17 6.85
CA ASP A 94 -4.17 4.29 5.94
C ASP A 94 -5.25 5.37 6.16
N GLU A 95 -4.81 6.54 6.61
CA GLU A 95 -5.67 7.53 7.24
C GLU A 95 -5.80 8.86 6.48
N TYR A 96 -4.94 9.11 5.49
CA TYR A 96 -4.92 10.39 4.77
C TYR A 96 -5.83 10.42 3.54
N GLY A 97 -5.98 11.60 2.94
CA GLY A 97 -6.63 11.79 1.65
C GLY A 97 -8.09 12.25 1.71
N THR A 98 -8.62 12.57 0.53
CA THR A 98 -9.91 13.25 0.36
C THR A 98 -11.10 12.48 0.92
N ALA A 99 -11.07 11.14 0.87
CA ALA A 99 -12.20 10.35 1.36
C ALA A 99 -12.34 10.43 2.90
N THR A 100 -11.24 10.63 3.64
CA THR A 100 -11.26 10.92 5.08
C THR A 100 -11.95 12.24 5.35
N GLU A 101 -11.54 13.33 4.69
CA GLU A 101 -12.16 14.66 4.85
C GLU A 101 -13.66 14.62 4.50
N THR A 102 -14.01 13.91 3.43
CA THR A 102 -15.41 13.77 2.98
C THR A 102 -16.26 13.02 4.00
N LYS A 103 -15.75 11.91 4.53
CA LYS A 103 -16.47 11.09 5.48
C LYS A 103 -16.57 11.79 6.85
N ALA A 104 -15.50 12.48 7.26
CA ALA A 104 -15.48 13.33 8.45
C ALA A 104 -16.56 14.41 8.37
N LEU A 105 -16.67 15.12 7.23
CA LEU A 105 -17.71 16.12 7.00
C LEU A 105 -19.12 15.50 7.08
N LYS A 106 -19.33 14.33 6.45
CA LYS A 106 -20.63 13.62 6.50
C LYS A 106 -21.02 13.18 7.91
N GLU A 107 -20.06 12.83 8.76
CA GLU A 107 -20.31 12.42 10.15
C GLU A 107 -20.26 13.59 11.14
N GLY A 108 -19.99 14.82 10.68
CA GLY A 108 -19.85 15.98 11.56
C GLY A 108 -18.62 15.89 12.49
N LEU A 109 -17.57 15.20 12.06
CA LEU A 109 -16.33 14.97 12.80
C LEU A 109 -15.14 15.66 12.12
N THR A 110 -14.03 15.84 12.84
CA THR A 110 -12.74 16.17 12.21
C THR A 110 -12.11 14.93 11.57
N PRO A 111 -11.20 15.07 10.58
CA PRO A 111 -10.46 13.94 10.01
C PRO A 111 -9.76 13.08 11.07
N LYS A 112 -9.13 13.71 12.07
CA LYS A 112 -8.49 12.97 13.17
C LYS A 112 -9.50 12.15 13.97
N GLN A 113 -10.66 12.72 14.32
CA GLN A 113 -11.67 12.03 15.12
C GLN A 113 -12.24 10.80 14.39
N ILE A 114 -12.47 10.90 13.07
CA ILE A 114 -12.95 9.75 12.31
C ILE A 114 -11.87 8.67 12.19
N CYS A 115 -10.62 9.05 11.97
CA CYS A 115 -9.50 8.11 11.95
C CYS A 115 -9.35 7.40 13.30
N ASP A 116 -9.40 8.12 14.42
CA ASP A 116 -9.31 7.56 15.77
C ASP A 116 -10.44 6.54 16.04
N LYS A 117 -11.68 6.90 15.65
CA LYS A 117 -12.85 6.03 15.77
C LYS A 117 -12.67 4.73 14.98
N TYR A 118 -12.31 4.83 13.71
CA TYR A 118 -12.26 3.66 12.84
C TYR A 118 -10.99 2.84 12.99
N HIS A 119 -9.85 3.43 13.34
CA HIS A 119 -8.64 2.67 13.68
C HIS A 119 -8.92 1.67 14.81
N LYS A 120 -9.64 2.11 15.85
CA LYS A 120 -10.09 1.23 16.93
C LYS A 120 -10.98 0.09 16.41
N ILE A 121 -11.95 0.38 15.53
CA ILE A 121 -12.82 -0.64 14.92
C ILE A 121 -11.99 -1.67 14.12
N HIS A 122 -11.03 -1.22 13.33
CA HIS A 122 -10.13 -2.11 12.59
C HIS A 122 -9.35 -3.02 13.56
N LYS A 123 -8.75 -2.43 14.61
CA LYS A 123 -8.00 -3.19 15.62
C LYS A 123 -8.87 -4.25 16.31
N GLU A 124 -10.08 -3.88 16.75
CA GLU A 124 -11.02 -4.81 17.39
C GLU A 124 -11.41 -5.97 16.47
N ILE A 125 -11.67 -5.70 15.19
CA ILE A 125 -11.98 -6.75 14.20
C ILE A 125 -10.79 -7.69 14.02
N TYR A 126 -9.58 -7.14 13.83
CA TYR A 126 -8.39 -7.97 13.60
C TYR A 126 -7.99 -8.77 14.84
N ASP A 127 -8.16 -8.22 16.03
CA ASP A 127 -7.97 -8.94 17.29
C ASP A 127 -8.96 -10.09 17.43
N TRP A 128 -10.22 -9.87 17.05
CA TRP A 128 -11.25 -10.92 17.07
C TRP A 128 -10.96 -12.04 16.06
N PHE A 129 -10.46 -11.70 14.88
CA PHE A 129 -9.94 -12.67 13.90
C PHE A 129 -8.62 -13.33 14.33
N ASN A 130 -8.06 -12.92 15.47
CA ASN A 130 -6.78 -13.37 16.00
C ASN A 130 -5.64 -13.15 15.01
N ILE A 131 -5.61 -11.99 14.36
CA ILE A 131 -4.51 -11.60 13.49
C ILE A 131 -3.32 -11.17 14.34
N ASP A 132 -2.18 -11.82 14.13
CA ASP A 132 -1.04 -11.78 15.02
C ASP A 132 0.05 -10.82 14.54
N PHE A 133 -0.33 -9.55 14.43
CA PHE A 133 0.63 -8.48 14.14
C PHE A 133 1.66 -8.36 15.27
N ASP A 134 2.93 -8.14 14.90
CA ASP A 134 3.93 -7.69 15.86
C ASP A 134 3.72 -6.19 16.18
N HIS A 135 3.19 -5.42 15.23
CA HIS A 135 2.66 -4.07 15.46
C HIS A 135 1.56 -3.68 14.47
N PHE A 136 0.53 -3.02 14.96
CA PHE A 136 -0.57 -2.47 14.16
C PHE A 136 -0.65 -0.95 14.38
N GLY A 137 0.00 -0.20 13.50
CA GLY A 137 0.18 1.25 13.64
C GLY A 137 -0.80 2.08 12.79
N ARG A 138 -0.41 3.33 12.51
CA ARG A 138 -1.23 4.35 11.83
C ARG A 138 -0.36 5.20 10.91
N THR A 139 -0.87 5.67 9.78
CA THR A 139 -0.10 6.60 8.92
C THR A 139 -0.11 8.05 9.41
N THR A 140 -0.98 8.43 10.35
CA THR A 140 -0.98 9.78 10.94
C THR A 140 -0.08 9.86 12.18
N ASN A 141 1.21 9.58 12.01
CA ASN A 141 2.22 9.68 13.07
C ASN A 141 3.38 10.61 12.62
N ASP A 142 4.20 11.06 13.57
CA ASP A 142 5.31 11.99 13.25
C ASP A 142 6.41 11.33 12.41
N PHE A 143 6.70 10.05 12.63
CA PHE A 143 7.67 9.27 11.83
C PHE A 143 7.29 9.21 10.34
N GLN A 144 5.99 9.11 10.02
CA GLN A 144 5.48 9.17 8.65
C GLN A 144 5.89 10.46 7.98
N LYS A 145 5.68 11.58 8.67
CA LYS A 145 6.02 12.90 8.15
C LYS A 145 7.51 12.99 7.89
N GLU A 146 8.34 12.59 8.85
CA GLU A 146 9.79 12.66 8.75
C GLU A 146 10.34 11.79 7.61
N ILE A 147 9.95 10.51 7.56
CA ILE A 147 10.44 9.57 6.53
C ILE A 147 9.93 9.96 5.14
N ALA A 148 8.66 10.34 5.00
CA ALA A 148 8.11 10.75 3.70
C ALA A 148 8.79 12.01 3.18
N GLN A 149 9.08 12.97 4.07
CA GLN A 149 9.82 14.18 3.72
C GLN A 149 11.29 13.87 3.35
N ASP A 150 11.97 12.96 4.07
CA ASP A 150 13.33 12.52 3.73
C ASP A 150 13.41 11.85 2.35
N ILE A 151 12.52 10.87 2.09
CA ILE A 151 12.43 10.18 0.80
C ILE A 151 12.14 11.18 -0.32
N PHE A 152 11.17 12.07 -0.11
CA PHE A 152 10.85 13.12 -1.08
C PHE A 152 12.04 14.04 -1.34
N MET A 153 12.72 14.55 -0.31
CA MET A 153 13.85 15.46 -0.49
C MET A 153 15.01 14.79 -1.23
N LYS A 154 15.25 13.49 -1.01
CA LYS A 154 16.23 12.73 -1.77
C LYS A 154 15.84 12.58 -3.24
N LEU A 155 14.58 12.23 -3.52
CA LEU A 155 14.05 12.17 -4.89
C LEU A 155 14.17 13.53 -5.61
N TYR A 156 13.81 14.61 -4.91
CA TYR A 156 13.90 15.98 -5.40
C TYR A 156 15.35 16.37 -5.72
N ASN A 157 16.27 16.15 -4.78
CA ASN A 157 17.69 16.48 -4.94
C ASN A 157 18.39 15.61 -6.00
N ASN A 158 17.92 14.37 -6.21
CA ASN A 158 18.43 13.47 -7.24
C ASN A 158 17.83 13.74 -8.64
N GLY A 159 16.92 14.71 -8.77
CA GLY A 159 16.34 15.11 -10.05
C GLY A 159 15.20 14.22 -10.55
N HIS A 160 14.63 13.35 -9.71
CA HIS A 160 13.52 12.46 -10.08
C HIS A 160 12.14 13.09 -9.91
N THR A 161 12.07 14.41 -9.74
CA THR A 161 10.80 15.13 -9.64
C THR A 161 10.71 16.24 -10.66
N SER A 162 9.49 16.57 -11.09
CA SER A 162 9.21 17.73 -11.94
C SER A 162 8.02 18.53 -11.42
N ILE A 163 7.98 19.81 -11.76
CA ILE A 163 6.89 20.72 -11.37
C ILE A 163 6.06 21.06 -12.61
N LYS A 164 4.74 21.00 -12.50
CA LYS A 164 3.82 21.40 -13.56
C LYS A 164 2.59 22.10 -12.97
N THR A 165 2.17 23.17 -13.62
CA THR A 165 0.90 23.85 -13.32
C THR A 165 -0.24 23.23 -14.12
N VAL A 166 -1.38 23.03 -13.48
CA VAL A 166 -2.60 22.49 -14.08
C VAL A 166 -3.80 23.35 -13.72
N ASP A 167 -4.74 23.46 -14.65
CA ASP A 167 -6.02 24.11 -14.40
C ASP A 167 -6.94 23.16 -13.63
N GLN A 168 -7.54 23.67 -12.56
CA GLN A 168 -8.51 22.96 -11.74
C GLN A 168 -9.68 23.87 -11.38
N LEU A 169 -10.84 23.27 -11.12
CA LEU A 169 -11.99 24.00 -10.61
C LEU A 169 -11.84 24.26 -9.12
N HIS A 170 -11.98 25.52 -8.72
CA HIS A 170 -11.92 25.99 -7.35
C HIS A 170 -13.25 26.61 -6.93
N CYS A 171 -13.81 26.14 -5.82
CA CYS A 171 -14.98 26.73 -5.22
C CYS A 171 -14.56 27.84 -4.24
N GLU A 172 -14.83 29.10 -4.59
CA GLU A 172 -14.52 30.25 -3.73
C GLU A 172 -15.33 30.22 -2.43
N ASN A 173 -16.58 29.75 -2.45
CA ASN A 173 -17.38 29.69 -1.23
C ASN A 173 -16.88 28.62 -0.23
N CYS A 174 -16.46 27.46 -0.75
CA CYS A 174 -15.89 26.37 0.07
C CYS A 174 -14.38 26.50 0.30
N GLN A 175 -13.74 27.53 -0.30
CA GLN A 175 -12.29 27.79 -0.26
C GLN A 175 -11.45 26.52 -0.51
N ARG A 176 -11.78 25.78 -1.58
CA ARG A 176 -11.06 24.54 -1.94
C ARG A 176 -11.15 24.24 -3.43
N PHE A 177 -10.15 23.51 -3.92
CA PHE A 177 -10.22 22.84 -5.21
C PHE A 177 -11.21 21.67 -5.15
N LEU A 178 -11.94 21.46 -6.25
CA LEU A 178 -12.97 20.43 -6.36
C LEU A 178 -12.42 19.24 -7.13
N ALA A 179 -12.47 18.06 -6.51
CA ALA A 179 -12.33 16.81 -7.25
C ALA A 179 -13.54 16.63 -8.18
N ASP A 180 -13.37 15.91 -9.30
CA ASP A 180 -14.40 15.70 -10.33
C ASP A 180 -15.75 15.27 -9.76
N ARG A 181 -15.75 14.41 -8.74
CA ARG A 181 -16.95 13.94 -8.02
C ARG A 181 -17.73 15.03 -7.26
N PHE A 182 -17.10 16.15 -6.95
CA PHE A 182 -17.73 17.30 -6.29
C PHE A 182 -18.15 18.38 -7.28
N VAL A 183 -18.03 18.12 -8.58
CA VAL A 183 -18.46 19.02 -9.64
C VAL A 183 -19.58 18.35 -10.40
N HIS A 184 -20.72 19.02 -10.44
CA HIS A 184 -21.83 18.66 -11.31
C HIS A 184 -22.00 19.76 -12.35
N GLY A 185 -22.63 19.46 -13.47
CA GLY A 185 -22.88 20.46 -14.50
C GLY A 185 -23.68 19.87 -15.64
N GLU A 186 -23.90 20.69 -16.66
CA GLU A 186 -24.55 20.25 -17.88
C GLU A 186 -23.55 19.52 -18.79
N CYS A 187 -23.95 18.35 -19.29
CA CYS A 187 -23.14 17.52 -20.19
C CYS A 187 -22.90 18.23 -21.53
N PRO A 188 -21.65 18.43 -21.98
CA PRO A 188 -21.35 19.09 -23.25
C PRO A 188 -21.77 18.27 -24.49
N PHE A 189 -22.16 17.00 -24.32
CA PHE A 189 -22.50 16.11 -25.43
C PHE A 189 -24.00 15.82 -25.60
N CYS A 190 -24.75 15.76 -24.50
CA CYS A 190 -26.18 15.42 -24.53
C CYS A 190 -27.05 16.41 -23.74
N HIS A 191 -26.46 17.47 -23.18
CA HIS A 191 -27.15 18.51 -22.42
C HIS A 191 -27.93 18.00 -21.19
N TYR A 192 -27.56 16.84 -20.66
CA TYR A 192 -28.05 16.39 -19.36
C TYR A 192 -27.56 17.35 -18.27
N GLU A 193 -28.49 17.99 -17.54
CA GLU A 193 -28.22 19.14 -16.67
C GLU A 193 -27.42 18.82 -15.40
N ASP A 194 -27.29 17.54 -15.01
CA ASP A 194 -26.65 17.09 -13.75
C ASP A 194 -25.60 16.00 -13.98
N ALA A 195 -24.83 16.12 -15.06
CA ALA A 195 -23.67 15.28 -15.30
C ALA A 195 -22.59 15.49 -14.24
N ARG A 196 -21.91 14.40 -13.86
CA ARG A 196 -20.77 14.46 -12.94
C ARG A 196 -19.50 14.85 -13.70
N GLY A 197 -18.53 15.39 -12.98
CA GLY A 197 -17.25 15.83 -13.55
C GLY A 197 -16.42 14.74 -14.22
N ASP A 198 -16.66 13.47 -13.89
CA ASP A 198 -15.97 12.31 -14.44
C ASP A 198 -16.77 11.57 -15.52
N GLN A 199 -18.11 11.57 -15.42
CA GLN A 199 -18.98 10.84 -16.33
C GLN A 199 -20.40 11.41 -16.35
N CYS A 200 -21.03 11.44 -17.53
CA CYS A 200 -22.46 11.70 -17.64
C CYS A 200 -23.27 10.41 -17.49
N ASP A 201 -24.14 10.34 -16.49
CA ASP A 201 -24.98 9.17 -16.23
C ASP A 201 -26.09 8.97 -17.27
N SER A 202 -26.44 10.01 -18.04
CA SER A 202 -27.45 9.92 -19.11
C SER A 202 -26.92 9.29 -20.40
N CYS A 203 -25.77 9.74 -20.90
CA CYS A 203 -25.20 9.24 -22.16
C CYS A 203 -24.01 8.29 -21.97
N GLY A 204 -23.57 8.07 -20.73
CA GLY A 204 -22.49 7.17 -20.35
C GLY A 204 -21.07 7.64 -20.69
N ARG A 205 -20.91 8.81 -21.34
CA ARG A 205 -19.60 9.32 -21.75
C ARG A 205 -18.77 9.77 -20.54
N VAL A 206 -17.49 9.44 -20.58
CA VAL A 206 -16.46 10.02 -19.70
C VAL A 206 -16.16 11.43 -20.18
N ILE A 207 -16.13 12.39 -19.26
CA ILE A 207 -16.01 13.82 -19.54
C ILE A 207 -14.83 14.35 -18.73
N ASN A 208 -14.12 15.35 -19.26
CA ASN A 208 -13.20 16.12 -18.44
C ASN A 208 -14.00 17.17 -17.67
N VAL A 209 -13.82 17.25 -16.35
CA VAL A 209 -14.55 18.21 -15.50
C VAL A 209 -14.49 19.66 -16.00
N MET A 210 -13.40 20.04 -16.69
CA MET A 210 -13.22 21.36 -17.29
C MET A 210 -14.12 21.63 -18.51
N GLU A 211 -14.69 20.59 -19.11
CA GLU A 211 -15.61 20.65 -20.26
C GLU A 211 -17.08 20.79 -19.85
N LEU A 212 -17.40 20.66 -18.56
CA LEU A 212 -18.78 20.81 -18.08
C LEU A 212 -19.30 22.21 -18.35
N ILE A 213 -20.51 22.30 -18.88
CA ILE A 213 -21.24 23.56 -19.05
C ILE A 213 -21.88 23.91 -17.71
N ASN A 214 -21.80 25.17 -17.29
CA ASN A 214 -22.36 25.66 -16.02
C ASN A 214 -22.00 24.77 -14.81
N PRO A 215 -20.70 24.55 -14.53
CA PRO A 215 -20.29 23.70 -13.43
C PRO A 215 -20.79 24.29 -12.11
N ARG A 216 -21.14 23.41 -11.16
CA ARG A 216 -21.61 23.73 -9.83
C ARG A 216 -20.93 22.83 -8.80
N CYS A 217 -20.56 23.43 -7.68
CA CYS A 217 -20.02 22.73 -6.53
C CYS A 217 -21.12 21.90 -5.87
N GLN A 218 -20.94 20.57 -5.77
CA GLN A 218 -21.91 19.68 -5.12
C GLN A 218 -22.11 20.01 -3.62
N LEU A 219 -21.11 20.65 -2.99
CA LEU A 219 -21.12 20.93 -1.55
C LEU A 219 -21.97 22.17 -1.18
N CYS A 220 -21.96 23.21 -2.01
CA CYS A 220 -22.65 24.48 -1.69
C CYS A 220 -23.49 25.06 -2.84
N GLY A 221 -23.48 24.43 -4.01
CA GLY A 221 -24.22 24.87 -5.20
C GLY A 221 -23.59 26.03 -5.98
N SER A 222 -22.52 26.66 -5.48
CA SER A 222 -21.90 27.80 -6.18
C SER A 222 -21.18 27.38 -7.46
N ALA A 223 -21.11 28.27 -8.45
CA ALA A 223 -20.27 28.07 -9.62
C ALA A 223 -18.78 28.10 -9.21
N PRO A 224 -17.98 27.08 -9.55
CA PRO A 224 -16.55 27.12 -9.34
C PRO A 224 -15.86 27.94 -10.44
N ALA A 225 -14.70 28.52 -10.11
CA ALA A 225 -13.85 29.22 -11.06
C ALA A 225 -12.64 28.34 -11.43
N THR A 226 -12.16 28.46 -12.66
CA THR A 226 -10.88 27.86 -13.05
C THR A 226 -9.74 28.59 -12.37
N LYS A 227 -8.87 27.84 -11.69
CA LYS A 227 -7.68 28.36 -11.03
C LYS A 227 -6.49 27.44 -11.31
N GLU A 228 -5.35 28.05 -11.62
CA GLU A 228 -4.09 27.34 -11.76
C GLU A 228 -3.62 26.80 -10.40
N SER A 229 -3.23 25.53 -10.38
CA SER A 229 -2.60 24.86 -9.22
C SER A 229 -1.29 24.23 -9.66
N THR A 230 -0.20 24.55 -8.97
CA THR A 230 1.11 23.96 -9.23
C THR A 230 1.29 22.68 -8.43
N HIS A 231 1.78 21.63 -9.10
CA HIS A 231 1.98 20.31 -8.52
C HIS A 231 3.36 19.74 -8.80
N ILE A 232 3.80 18.89 -7.89
CA ILE A 232 5.01 18.07 -8.04
C ILE A 232 4.63 16.69 -8.57
N PHE A 233 5.42 16.21 -9.52
CA PHE A 233 5.31 14.91 -10.15
C PHE A 233 6.58 14.09 -9.87
N LEU A 234 6.41 12.82 -9.57
CA LEU A 234 7.48 11.83 -9.58
C LEU A 234 7.70 11.36 -11.02
N ASN A 235 8.93 11.48 -11.51
CA ASN A 235 9.33 11.04 -12.84
C ASN A 235 9.58 9.53 -12.83
N LEU A 236 8.52 8.73 -12.86
CA LEU A 236 8.64 7.26 -12.89
C LEU A 236 9.29 6.74 -14.17
N ASP A 237 9.22 7.52 -15.25
CA ASP A 237 9.91 7.29 -16.51
C ASP A 237 11.43 7.16 -16.32
N ASP A 238 12.02 8.01 -15.47
CA ASP A 238 13.46 8.00 -15.18
C ASP A 238 13.91 6.72 -14.43
N LEU A 239 12.99 6.05 -13.75
CA LEU A 239 13.24 4.94 -12.81
C LEU A 239 12.73 3.59 -13.33
N GLN A 240 12.22 3.56 -14.57
CA GLN A 240 11.59 2.37 -15.14
C GLN A 240 12.56 1.19 -15.23
N GLU A 241 13.81 1.44 -15.63
CA GLU A 241 14.81 0.39 -15.81
C GLU A 241 15.18 -0.26 -14.48
N ASP A 242 15.29 0.51 -13.39
CA ASP A 242 15.53 -0.01 -12.05
C ASP A 242 14.40 -0.94 -11.60
N VAL A 243 13.15 -0.55 -11.83
CA VAL A 243 11.97 -1.37 -11.53
C VAL A 243 11.96 -2.66 -12.36
N ILE A 244 12.28 -2.59 -13.66
CA ILE A 244 12.38 -3.76 -14.55
C ILE A 244 13.44 -4.73 -14.03
N ASN A 245 14.63 -4.21 -13.72
CA ASN A 245 15.74 -5.03 -13.26
C ASN A 245 15.43 -5.70 -11.93
N HIS A 246 14.88 -4.97 -10.96
CA HIS A 246 14.43 -5.53 -9.70
C HIS A 246 13.40 -6.64 -9.90
N MET A 247 12.36 -6.40 -10.71
CA MET A 247 11.34 -7.42 -10.98
C MET A 247 11.98 -8.66 -11.61
N ASN A 248 12.83 -8.50 -12.63
CA ASN A 248 13.47 -9.63 -13.30
C ASN A 248 14.41 -10.41 -12.37
N GLU A 249 15.11 -9.75 -11.47
CA GLU A 249 15.93 -10.40 -10.44
C GLU A 249 15.07 -11.22 -9.48
N GLN A 250 13.97 -10.66 -8.95
CA GLN A 250 13.08 -11.40 -8.06
C GLN A 250 12.43 -12.58 -8.77
N LEU A 251 12.06 -12.45 -10.05
CA LEU A 251 11.47 -13.55 -10.83
C LEU A 251 12.44 -14.69 -11.14
N LYS A 252 13.75 -14.44 -11.12
CA LYS A 252 14.78 -15.47 -11.29
C LYS A 252 15.16 -16.16 -9.98
N TYR A 253 14.77 -15.59 -8.84
CA TYR A 253 15.07 -16.15 -7.53
C TYR A 253 14.32 -17.46 -7.32
N GLU A 254 14.99 -18.47 -6.77
CA GLU A 254 14.42 -19.81 -6.60
C GLU A 254 13.20 -19.82 -5.65
N GLU A 255 13.22 -18.97 -4.62
CA GLU A 255 12.11 -18.79 -3.68
C GLU A 255 11.22 -17.59 -4.05
N ASN A 256 11.03 -17.33 -5.33
CA ASN A 256 10.11 -16.31 -5.80
C ASN A 256 8.65 -16.68 -5.46
N HIS A 257 7.95 -15.80 -4.74
CA HIS A 257 6.52 -15.95 -4.45
C HIS A 257 5.66 -14.81 -5.02
N TRP A 258 6.12 -14.14 -6.08
CA TRP A 258 5.26 -13.25 -6.86
C TRP A 258 4.14 -14.04 -7.51
N THR A 259 2.89 -13.67 -7.21
CA THR A 259 1.75 -14.37 -7.81
C THR A 259 1.64 -14.05 -9.31
N PRO A 260 1.09 -14.96 -10.14
CA PRO A 260 0.91 -14.70 -11.56
C PRO A 260 0.15 -13.40 -11.86
N THR A 261 -0.86 -13.08 -11.05
CA THR A 261 -1.60 -11.81 -11.10
C THR A 261 -0.67 -10.61 -10.88
N ALA A 262 0.17 -10.64 -9.83
CA ALA A 262 1.12 -9.57 -9.56
C ALA A 262 2.09 -9.35 -10.73
N VAL A 263 2.64 -10.43 -11.28
CA VAL A 263 3.55 -10.38 -12.43
C VAL A 263 2.88 -9.81 -13.67
N SER A 264 1.66 -10.27 -13.97
CA SER A 264 0.89 -9.83 -15.13
C SER A 264 0.59 -8.33 -15.08
N ILE A 265 0.08 -7.84 -13.94
CA ILE A 265 -0.23 -6.42 -13.75
C ILE A 265 1.03 -5.56 -13.84
N THR A 266 2.12 -5.97 -13.19
CA THR A 266 3.39 -5.23 -13.20
C THR A 266 3.96 -5.13 -14.61
N LYS A 267 3.99 -6.24 -15.36
CA LYS A 267 4.40 -6.25 -16.78
C LYS A 267 3.50 -5.36 -17.65
N GLY A 268 2.19 -5.33 -17.38
CA GLY A 268 1.25 -4.46 -18.09
C GLY A 268 1.52 -2.96 -17.85
N TRP A 269 1.96 -2.57 -16.65
CA TRP A 269 2.41 -1.21 -16.38
C TRP A 269 3.72 -0.88 -17.09
N ILE A 270 4.72 -1.73 -16.97
CA ILE A 270 6.04 -1.56 -17.62
C ILE A 270 5.89 -1.47 -19.14
N LYS A 271 5.10 -2.36 -19.76
CA LYS A 271 4.92 -2.40 -21.23
C LYS A 271 4.33 -1.11 -21.80
N ARG A 272 3.50 -0.39 -21.02
CA ARG A 272 2.92 0.88 -21.46
C ARG A 272 3.91 2.05 -21.43
N GLY A 273 5.05 1.89 -20.76
CA GLY A 273 5.90 3.00 -20.36
C GLY A 273 5.39 3.60 -19.05
N LEU A 274 6.26 3.70 -18.05
CA LEU A 274 5.97 4.44 -16.84
C LEU A 274 5.96 5.93 -17.18
N GLU A 275 4.98 6.62 -16.64
CA GLU A 275 4.77 8.04 -16.87
C GLU A 275 4.92 8.81 -15.56
N LYS A 276 5.14 10.11 -15.68
CA LYS A 276 5.13 11.03 -14.55
C LYS A 276 3.82 10.95 -13.78
N ARG A 277 3.88 10.86 -12.45
CA ARG A 277 2.70 10.78 -11.57
C ARG A 277 2.70 11.94 -10.58
N CYS A 278 1.57 12.64 -10.48
CA CYS A 278 1.40 13.74 -9.54
C CYS A 278 1.38 13.20 -8.09
N ILE A 279 2.33 13.66 -7.27
CA ILE A 279 2.52 13.23 -5.88
C ILE A 279 2.07 14.28 -4.86
N THR A 280 1.40 15.36 -5.28
CA THR A 280 0.89 16.41 -4.38
C THR A 280 -0.61 16.62 -4.57
N ARG A 281 -1.29 17.10 -3.54
CA ARG A 281 -2.72 17.44 -3.58
C ARG A 281 -3.02 18.70 -2.79
N ASP A 282 -4.04 19.41 -3.26
CA ASP A 282 -4.67 20.55 -2.58
C ASP A 282 -5.63 20.06 -1.49
N LEU A 283 -5.08 19.46 -0.43
CA LEU A 283 -5.84 18.95 0.71
C LEU A 283 -5.22 19.46 2.01
N SER A 284 -6.04 19.54 3.06
CA SER A 284 -5.58 19.89 4.39
C SER A 284 -5.15 18.66 5.21
N TRP A 285 -5.72 17.50 4.92
CA TRP A 285 -5.46 16.25 5.62
C TRP A 285 -4.50 15.32 4.86
N GLY A 286 -3.21 15.46 5.13
CA GLY A 286 -2.13 14.69 4.53
C GLY A 286 -0.76 15.06 5.10
N THR A 287 0.28 14.33 4.70
CA THR A 287 1.67 14.68 5.04
C THR A 287 2.09 15.96 4.32
N PRO A 288 2.55 17.03 5.01
CA PRO A 288 2.88 18.30 4.38
C PRO A 288 4.13 18.20 3.49
N VAL A 289 4.13 18.92 2.38
CA VAL A 289 5.28 18.99 1.46
C VAL A 289 6.36 19.92 2.05
N PRO A 290 7.65 19.52 2.14
CA PRO A 290 8.70 20.29 2.80
C PRO A 290 9.32 21.36 1.87
N LEU A 291 8.51 22.01 1.03
CA LEU A 291 8.92 23.10 0.16
C LEU A 291 8.07 24.33 0.43
N ARG A 292 8.71 25.50 0.53
CA ARG A 292 8.03 26.74 0.90
C ARG A 292 6.91 27.11 -0.06
N GLU A 293 7.11 26.86 -1.35
CA GLU A 293 6.13 27.13 -2.41
C GLU A 293 4.93 26.17 -2.39
N PHE A 294 4.99 25.11 -1.60
CA PHE A 294 3.96 24.05 -1.48
C PHE A 294 3.43 23.92 -0.04
N SER A 295 3.56 24.98 0.77
CA SER A 295 3.20 24.97 2.20
C SER A 295 1.70 24.73 2.48
N ASP A 296 0.84 24.96 1.51
CA ASP A 296 -0.60 24.71 1.53
C ASP A 296 -1.00 23.36 0.91
N LYS A 297 -0.02 22.52 0.56
CA LYS A 297 -0.23 21.23 -0.10
C LYS A 297 0.31 20.08 0.73
N VAL A 298 -0.28 18.91 0.49
CA VAL A 298 0.13 17.65 1.10
C VAL A 298 0.55 16.66 0.03
N PHE A 299 1.30 15.64 0.43
CA PHE A 299 1.57 14.51 -0.43
C PHE A 299 0.28 13.77 -0.78
N TYR A 300 0.23 13.29 -2.01
CA TYR A 300 -0.84 12.41 -2.44
C TYR A 300 -0.67 11.04 -1.77
N VAL A 301 -1.73 10.50 -1.20
CA VAL A 301 -1.72 9.21 -0.48
C VAL A 301 -1.12 8.06 -1.29
N TRP A 302 -1.20 8.10 -2.63
CA TRP A 302 -0.58 7.06 -3.47
C TRP A 302 0.96 7.07 -3.44
N PHE A 303 1.57 8.19 -3.05
CA PHE A 303 3.01 8.33 -2.86
C PHE A 303 3.42 7.88 -1.44
N ASP A 304 2.76 8.38 -0.39
CA ASP A 304 3.24 8.20 0.98
C ASP A 304 2.56 7.07 1.77
N ALA A 305 1.42 6.50 1.32
CA ALA A 305 0.81 5.37 2.04
C ALA A 305 1.75 4.15 2.17
N PRO A 306 2.51 3.73 1.14
CA PRO A 306 3.49 2.64 1.31
C PRO A 306 4.66 2.99 2.24
N ILE A 307 4.98 4.29 2.41
CA ILE A 307 5.96 4.76 3.41
C ILE A 307 5.44 4.50 4.83
N GLY A 308 4.13 4.35 4.98
CA GLY A 308 3.47 3.88 6.21
C GLY A 308 4.09 2.62 6.80
N TYR A 309 4.55 1.67 5.98
CA TYR A 309 5.20 0.47 6.52
C TYR A 309 6.50 0.78 7.27
N LEU A 310 7.26 1.77 6.79
CA LEU A 310 8.53 2.20 7.40
C LEU A 310 8.25 2.93 8.70
N SER A 311 7.32 3.90 8.68
CA SER A 311 6.98 4.70 9.86
C SER A 311 6.32 3.88 10.97
N ILE A 312 5.49 2.89 10.62
CA ILE A 312 4.94 1.92 11.59
C ILE A 312 6.04 1.06 12.19
N THR A 313 7.06 0.68 11.39
CA THR A 313 8.20 -0.09 11.91
C THR A 313 9.08 0.75 12.83
N GLU A 314 9.26 2.04 12.52
CA GLU A 314 9.96 3.00 13.37
C GLU A 314 9.21 3.26 14.68
N GLU A 315 7.89 3.40 14.63
CA GLU A 315 7.07 3.51 15.85
C GLU A 315 7.30 2.32 16.79
N LEU A 316 7.44 1.10 16.25
CA LEU A 316 7.70 -0.10 17.04
C LEU A 316 9.13 -0.19 17.56
N LEU A 317 10.13 0.13 16.72
CA LEU A 317 11.53 -0.22 16.97
C LEU A 317 12.43 0.97 17.30
N GLY A 318 11.96 2.21 17.16
CA GLY A 318 12.81 3.40 17.08
C GLY A 318 13.87 3.25 15.99
N ASP A 319 15.05 3.84 16.20
CA ASP A 319 16.19 3.84 15.26
C ASP A 319 16.58 2.46 14.69
N ASP A 320 16.23 1.37 15.36
CA ASP A 320 16.50 0.02 14.90
C ASP A 320 15.68 -0.39 13.66
N TRP A 321 14.66 0.36 13.26
CA TRP A 321 13.81 0.07 12.08
C TRP A 321 14.61 -0.04 10.79
N ILE A 322 15.71 0.72 10.67
CA ILE A 322 16.61 0.68 9.52
C ILE A 322 17.24 -0.69 9.33
N LYS A 323 17.38 -1.50 10.39
CA LYS A 323 17.91 -2.87 10.29
C LYS A 323 16.99 -3.78 9.46
N TRP A 324 15.69 -3.47 9.41
CA TRP A 324 14.71 -4.17 8.59
C TRP A 324 14.58 -3.56 7.20
N TRP A 325 14.49 -2.23 7.11
CA TRP A 325 14.14 -1.53 5.87
C TRP A 325 15.33 -1.02 5.06
N LYS A 326 16.56 -1.03 5.60
CA LYS A 326 17.80 -0.68 4.89
C LYS A 326 18.84 -1.81 4.95
N ASN A 327 18.39 -3.05 4.71
CA ASN A 327 19.21 -4.25 4.84
C ASN A 327 18.79 -5.34 3.83
N PRO A 328 18.82 -5.05 2.51
CA PRO A 328 18.29 -5.94 1.47
C PRO A 328 18.99 -7.30 1.36
N GLU A 329 20.22 -7.43 1.85
CA GLU A 329 20.96 -8.69 1.81
C GLU A 329 20.43 -9.72 2.81
N GLU A 330 20.09 -9.26 4.01
CA GLU A 330 19.74 -10.13 5.13
C GLU A 330 18.23 -10.28 5.30
N VAL A 331 17.44 -9.34 4.78
CA VAL A 331 15.99 -9.27 4.98
C VAL A 331 15.25 -9.66 3.70
N LYS A 332 14.28 -10.58 3.83
CA LYS A 332 13.33 -10.91 2.76
C LYS A 332 11.97 -10.27 3.03
N LEU A 333 11.57 -9.34 2.18
CA LEU A 333 10.30 -8.61 2.29
C LEU A 333 9.18 -9.28 1.49
N TYR A 334 8.08 -9.57 2.18
CA TYR A 334 6.84 -10.11 1.65
C TYR A 334 5.71 -9.09 1.80
N HIS A 335 5.07 -8.74 0.68
CA HIS A 335 3.88 -7.89 0.67
C HIS A 335 2.65 -8.73 0.31
N PHE A 336 1.64 -8.72 1.19
CA PHE A 336 0.34 -9.33 0.95
C PHE A 336 -0.67 -8.26 0.58
N VAL A 337 -1.18 -8.31 -0.65
CA VAL A 337 -2.01 -7.24 -1.19
C VAL A 337 -3.19 -7.79 -2.00
N GLY A 338 -4.26 -7.01 -2.13
CA GLY A 338 -5.24 -7.22 -3.20
C GLY A 338 -4.67 -6.75 -4.55
N LYS A 339 -5.16 -7.31 -5.66
CA LYS A 339 -4.65 -7.00 -7.02
C LYS A 339 -4.59 -5.52 -7.38
N ASP A 340 -5.49 -4.69 -6.84
CA ASP A 340 -5.53 -3.25 -7.12
C ASP A 340 -4.33 -2.49 -6.54
N ASN A 341 -3.71 -3.04 -5.48
CA ASN A 341 -2.56 -2.46 -4.83
C ASN A 341 -1.22 -2.90 -5.46
N VAL A 342 -1.24 -3.78 -6.47
CA VAL A 342 0.00 -4.34 -7.06
C VAL A 342 0.90 -3.24 -7.59
N ALA A 343 0.40 -2.33 -8.42
CA ALA A 343 1.23 -1.31 -9.07
C ALA A 343 1.92 -0.37 -8.07
N PHE A 344 1.32 -0.13 -6.91
CA PHE A 344 1.94 0.66 -5.85
C PHE A 344 3.17 -0.05 -5.28
N HIS A 345 3.05 -1.36 -5.03
CA HIS A 345 4.07 -2.15 -4.34
C HIS A 345 5.12 -2.71 -5.30
N SER A 346 4.80 -2.87 -6.59
CA SER A 346 5.76 -3.36 -7.60
C SER A 346 6.39 -2.26 -8.44
N VAL A 347 5.78 -1.07 -8.54
CA VAL A 347 6.27 0.03 -9.39
C VAL A 347 6.53 1.28 -8.58
N MET A 348 5.48 1.94 -8.06
CA MET A 348 5.64 3.31 -7.54
C MET A 348 6.53 3.38 -6.30
N PHE A 349 6.32 2.49 -5.33
CA PHE A 349 7.10 2.47 -4.10
C PHE A 349 8.54 2.01 -4.35
N PRO A 350 8.82 0.89 -5.06
CA PRO A 350 10.18 0.54 -5.45
C PRO A 350 10.89 1.64 -6.23
N ALA A 351 10.24 2.28 -7.22
CA ALA A 351 10.82 3.40 -7.95
C ALA A 351 11.19 4.56 -7.01
N SER A 352 10.28 4.93 -6.10
CA SER A 352 10.54 5.98 -5.11
C SER A 352 11.76 5.66 -4.25
N LEU A 353 11.89 4.41 -3.80
CA LEU A 353 13.04 3.96 -3.01
C LEU A 353 14.33 3.94 -3.84
N PHE A 354 14.30 3.44 -5.07
CA PHE A 354 15.45 3.48 -6.00
C PHE A 354 15.94 4.91 -6.25
N GLY A 355 15.03 5.83 -6.53
CA GLY A 355 15.38 7.23 -6.81
C GLY A 355 16.00 7.97 -5.63
N THR A 356 15.90 7.44 -4.40
CA THR A 356 16.66 8.01 -3.26
C THR A 356 18.15 7.68 -3.31
N LYS A 357 18.56 6.61 -4.02
CA LYS A 357 19.90 6.00 -4.02
C LYS A 357 20.37 5.44 -2.67
N ASP A 358 19.47 5.36 -1.68
CA ASP A 358 19.72 4.66 -0.43
C ASP A 358 19.58 3.15 -0.63
N LYS A 359 20.21 2.40 0.27
CA LYS A 359 20.20 0.94 0.27
C LYS A 359 18.95 0.38 0.95
N TRP A 360 17.80 0.43 0.28
CA TRP A 360 16.54 -0.05 0.82
C TRP A 360 16.34 -1.56 0.69
N THR A 361 15.63 -2.14 1.65
CA THR A 361 14.99 -3.45 1.51
C THR A 361 13.76 -3.29 0.62
N LEU A 362 13.81 -3.93 -0.55
CA LEU A 362 12.73 -3.90 -1.55
C LEU A 362 11.93 -5.20 -1.53
N VAL A 363 10.73 -5.17 -2.10
CA VAL A 363 9.84 -6.33 -2.12
C VAL A 363 10.51 -7.51 -2.83
N ASN A 364 10.71 -8.61 -2.11
CA ASN A 364 11.20 -9.87 -2.70
C ASN A 364 10.05 -10.72 -3.20
N SER A 365 8.92 -10.71 -2.49
CA SER A 365 7.73 -11.50 -2.82
C SER A 365 6.47 -10.66 -2.74
N LEU A 366 5.77 -10.51 -3.88
CA LEU A 366 4.50 -9.79 -3.95
C LEU A 366 3.33 -10.78 -4.08
N CYS A 367 2.68 -11.05 -2.96
CA CYS A 367 1.60 -12.01 -2.85
C CYS A 367 0.25 -11.29 -3.09
N ALA A 368 -0.17 -11.22 -4.35
CA ALA A 368 -1.42 -10.58 -4.73
C ALA A 368 -2.58 -11.57 -4.88
N THR A 369 -3.72 -11.26 -4.27
CA THR A 369 -4.96 -12.06 -4.34
C THR A 369 -5.99 -11.44 -5.30
N GLU A 370 -6.83 -12.31 -5.89
CA GLU A 370 -8.05 -11.90 -6.59
C GLU A 370 -9.15 -11.49 -5.60
N TYR A 371 -10.26 -10.94 -6.10
CA TYR A 371 -11.39 -10.59 -5.25
C TYR A 371 -12.10 -11.84 -4.71
N LEU A 372 -12.53 -11.77 -3.45
CA LEU A 372 -13.56 -12.64 -2.91
C LEU A 372 -14.93 -12.03 -3.23
N ASN A 373 -15.79 -12.80 -3.89
CA ASN A 373 -17.20 -12.47 -4.06
C ASN A 373 -18.01 -12.93 -2.84
N TYR A 374 -19.16 -12.31 -2.63
CA TYR A 374 -20.15 -12.75 -1.66
C TYR A 374 -21.32 -13.34 -2.44
N GLU A 375 -21.46 -14.67 -2.38
CA GLU A 375 -22.37 -15.42 -3.26
C GLU A 375 -22.07 -15.14 -4.74
N ASP A 376 -23.09 -14.70 -5.49
CA ASP A 376 -23.03 -14.33 -6.91
C ASP A 376 -22.66 -12.85 -7.13
N ALA A 377 -22.43 -12.07 -6.07
CA ALA A 377 -22.24 -10.63 -6.13
C ALA A 377 -20.95 -10.11 -5.47
N LYS A 378 -20.70 -8.81 -5.64
CA LYS A 378 -19.65 -8.09 -4.90
C LYS A 378 -20.19 -7.65 -3.53
N PHE A 379 -19.30 -7.51 -2.55
CA PHE A 379 -19.63 -6.88 -1.28
C PHE A 379 -20.12 -5.44 -1.51
N SER A 380 -21.32 -5.13 -1.03
CA SER A 380 -21.85 -3.77 -0.91
C SER A 380 -22.20 -3.51 0.56
N LYS A 381 -21.81 -2.35 1.08
CA LYS A 381 -22.22 -1.90 2.42
C LYS A 381 -23.64 -1.38 2.42
#